data_AF-A0A838ITJ5-F1
#
_entry.id   AF-A0A838ITJ5-F1
#
_cell.length_a   1.000
_cell.length_b   1.000
_cell.length_c   1.000
_cell.angle_alpha   90.00
_cell.angle_beta   90.00
_cell.angle_gamma   90.00
#
_symmetry.space_group_name_H-M   'P 1'
#
loop_
_entity.id
_entity.type
_entity.pdbx_description
1 polymer ?
#
loop_
_entity_poly.entity_id
_entity_poly.type
_entity_poly.pdbx_seq_one_letter_code
_entity_poly.pdbx_strand_id
1 'polypeptide(L)'
;MIRYAVALTLVVLTSLAGAQPHDDVWAVQIVALRDFGEAQHEARELGEMGFEAYTEFAMHEGNQWVRVRVGCWVGRDAAEGIAEILRALVTIEAAAVPATPDAPVGCIDVDIGFLKPAHFLPIHLSGELPTFRVEISNHVAHVRHDGEGWRVLQGEEPAPAPAPEGSASFRAGELRGYAVALLLEEGRSRVFCPGRLVAQVGGVALVEWANAIVACKEAIDGD
;
A
#
# COMPACT_ATOMS: atom_id res chain seq x y z
N MET A 1 -51.73 -14.07 51.11
CA MET A 1 -50.98 -14.78 50.05
C MET A 1 -51.06 -13.96 48.77
N ILE A 2 -50.02 -13.18 48.47
CA ILE A 2 -49.95 -12.34 47.25
C ILE A 2 -48.73 -12.82 46.47
N ARG A 3 -48.97 -13.37 45.27
CA ARG A 3 -47.93 -13.84 44.35
C ARG A 3 -47.64 -12.70 43.38
N TYR A 4 -46.42 -12.15 43.42
CA TYR A 4 -45.95 -11.21 42.40
C TYR A 4 -45.34 -12.02 41.24
N ALA A 5 -45.91 -11.87 40.06
CA ALA A 5 -45.36 -12.37 38.80
C ALA A 5 -44.34 -11.35 38.29
N VAL A 6 -43.07 -11.74 38.22
CA VAL A 6 -42.00 -10.94 37.62
C VAL A 6 -42.00 -11.21 36.12
N ALA A 7 -42.38 -10.21 35.32
CA ALA A 7 -42.28 -10.24 33.88
C ALA A 7 -40.83 -9.93 33.47
N LEU A 8 -40.15 -10.92 32.90
CA LEU A 8 -38.79 -10.82 32.38
C LEU A 8 -38.85 -10.22 30.97
N THR A 9 -38.52 -8.94 30.82
CA THR A 9 -38.46 -8.28 29.51
C THR A 9 -37.12 -8.61 28.84
N LEU A 10 -37.18 -9.43 27.79
CA LEU A 10 -36.04 -9.79 26.94
C LEU A 10 -35.77 -8.63 25.96
N VAL A 11 -34.71 -7.85 26.21
CA VAL A 11 -34.23 -6.82 25.29
C VAL A 11 -33.36 -7.51 24.24
N VAL A 12 -33.88 -7.65 23.02
CA VAL A 12 -33.10 -8.10 21.86
C VAL A 12 -32.32 -6.91 21.33
N LEU A 13 -31.02 -6.86 21.63
CA LEU A 13 -30.07 -5.94 21.01
C LEU A 13 -29.76 -6.43 19.60
N THR A 14 -30.44 -5.87 18.61
CA THR A 14 -30.04 -5.97 17.20
C THR A 14 -28.79 -5.12 17.01
N SER A 15 -27.63 -5.77 16.88
CA SER A 15 -26.39 -5.15 16.44
C SER A 15 -26.56 -4.64 15.02
N LEU A 16 -26.76 -3.33 14.85
CA LEU A 16 -26.50 -2.66 13.58
C LEU A 16 -24.98 -2.69 13.39
N ALA A 17 -24.49 -3.61 12.57
CA ALA A 17 -23.14 -3.55 12.04
C ALA A 17 -23.07 -2.33 11.12
N GLY A 18 -22.75 -1.16 11.68
CA GLY A 18 -22.30 -0.03 10.89
C GLY A 18 -20.93 -0.38 10.34
N ALA A 19 -20.79 -0.44 9.02
CA ALA A 19 -19.50 -0.41 8.37
C ALA A 19 -18.77 0.84 8.90
N GLN A 20 -17.68 0.63 9.65
CA GLN A 20 -16.86 1.75 10.09
C GLN A 20 -16.23 2.40 8.86
N PRO A 21 -16.12 3.73 8.80
CA PRO A 21 -15.43 4.40 7.70
C PRO A 21 -14.02 3.81 7.55
N HIS A 22 -13.59 3.63 6.29
CA HIS A 22 -12.23 3.24 5.91
C HIS A 22 -11.23 4.36 6.29
N ASP A 23 -11.05 4.62 7.58
CA ASP A 23 -10.19 5.69 8.13
C ASP A 23 -8.69 5.47 7.83
N ASP A 24 -8.34 4.36 7.18
CA ASP A 24 -6.97 3.94 6.92
C ASP A 24 -6.52 4.15 5.47
N VAL A 25 -7.31 4.80 4.62
CA VAL A 25 -6.97 4.97 3.20
C VAL A 25 -6.54 6.40 2.88
N TRP A 26 -5.40 6.53 2.21
CA TRP A 26 -4.70 7.78 1.94
C TRP A 26 -4.41 7.96 0.45
N ALA A 27 -4.32 9.21 0.03
CA ALA A 27 -3.87 9.65 -1.29
C ALA A 27 -2.80 10.74 -1.13
N VAL A 28 -2.14 11.14 -2.21
CA VAL A 28 -1.23 12.29 -2.20
C VAL A 28 -1.88 13.42 -2.97
N GLN A 29 -2.12 14.54 -2.32
CA GLN A 29 -2.58 15.75 -2.98
C GLN A 29 -1.40 16.50 -3.58
N ILE A 30 -1.49 16.83 -4.87
CA ILE A 30 -0.47 17.60 -5.60
C ILE A 30 -0.83 19.07 -5.63
N VAL A 31 -2.05 19.38 -6.09
CA VAL A 31 -2.53 20.76 -6.27
C VAL A 31 -4.06 20.79 -6.21
N ALA A 32 -4.63 21.97 -5.93
CA ALA A 32 -6.04 22.25 -6.12
C ALA A 32 -6.20 23.45 -7.04
N LEU A 33 -6.91 23.28 -8.16
CA LEU A 33 -7.07 24.27 -9.21
C LEU A 33 -8.53 24.68 -9.38
N ARG A 34 -8.78 25.82 -10.03
CA ARG A 34 -10.15 26.27 -10.36
C ARG A 34 -10.63 25.75 -11.70
N ASP A 35 -9.71 25.55 -12.62
CA ASP A 35 -10.00 25.06 -13.96
C ASP A 35 -9.87 23.53 -14.03
N PHE A 36 -10.90 22.86 -14.54
CA PHE A 36 -10.91 21.40 -14.66
C PHE A 36 -9.99 20.90 -15.78
N GLY A 37 -9.86 21.65 -16.88
CA GLY A 37 -8.99 21.29 -17.99
C GLY A 37 -7.52 21.30 -17.60
N GLU A 38 -7.12 22.31 -16.82
CA GLU A 38 -5.78 22.42 -16.22
C GLU A 38 -5.52 21.25 -15.25
N ALA A 39 -6.43 20.97 -14.32
CA ALA A 39 -6.29 19.83 -13.40
C ALA A 39 -6.21 18.48 -14.12
N GLN A 40 -6.98 18.27 -15.20
CA GLN A 40 -6.91 17.06 -16.00
C GLN A 40 -5.57 16.96 -16.75
N HIS A 41 -5.02 18.09 -17.20
CA HIS A 41 -3.72 18.11 -17.84
C HIS A 41 -2.61 17.68 -16.87
N GLU A 42 -2.59 18.25 -15.66
CA GLU A 42 -1.65 17.89 -14.59
C GLU A 42 -1.74 16.39 -14.24
N ALA A 43 -2.97 15.86 -14.08
CA ALA A 43 -3.16 14.43 -13.82
C ALA A 43 -2.61 13.54 -14.95
N ARG A 44 -2.75 13.96 -16.23
CA ARG A 44 -2.16 13.22 -17.35
C ARG A 44 -0.64 13.27 -17.35
N GLU A 45 -0.03 14.42 -17.07
CA GLU A 45 1.44 14.53 -17.02
C GLU A 45 2.03 13.63 -15.92
N LEU A 46 1.38 13.59 -14.75
CA LEU A 46 1.73 12.63 -13.69
C LEU A 46 1.57 11.17 -14.16
N GLY A 47 0.51 10.88 -14.91
CA GLY A 47 0.30 9.58 -15.57
C GLY A 47 1.42 9.18 -16.53
N GLU A 48 1.91 10.12 -17.34
CA GLU A 48 3.03 9.92 -18.25
C GLU A 48 4.36 9.66 -17.51
N MET A 49 4.49 10.18 -16.28
CA MET A 49 5.58 9.88 -15.37
C MET A 49 5.43 8.53 -14.64
N GLY A 50 4.32 7.82 -14.87
CA GLY A 50 4.01 6.53 -14.25
C GLY A 50 3.29 6.62 -12.92
N PHE A 51 2.81 7.79 -12.49
CA PHE A 51 1.98 7.92 -11.29
C PHE A 51 0.50 7.74 -11.65
N GLU A 52 -0.23 6.95 -10.87
CA GLU A 52 -1.67 6.78 -11.07
C GLU A 52 -2.43 7.99 -10.51
N ALA A 53 -2.55 9.04 -11.33
CA ALA A 53 -3.16 10.31 -10.92
C ALA A 53 -4.61 10.46 -11.38
N TYR A 54 -5.41 11.16 -10.58
CA TYR A 54 -6.82 11.41 -10.85
C TYR A 54 -7.25 12.80 -10.34
N THR A 55 -8.42 13.27 -10.81
CA THR A 55 -9.01 14.54 -10.40
C THR A 55 -10.26 14.33 -9.57
N GLU A 56 -10.46 15.19 -8.56
CA GLU A 56 -11.62 15.15 -7.66
C GLU A 56 -12.19 16.57 -7.45
N PHE A 57 -13.51 16.72 -7.51
CA PHE A 57 -14.16 17.98 -7.18
C PHE A 57 -14.30 18.16 -5.67
N ALA A 58 -13.95 19.34 -5.16
CA ALA A 58 -14.10 19.68 -3.76
C ALA A 58 -14.67 21.09 -3.59
N MET A 59 -15.46 21.29 -2.53
CA MET A 59 -15.91 22.60 -2.10
C MET A 59 -15.04 23.09 -0.93
N HIS A 60 -14.52 24.30 -1.03
CA HIS A 60 -13.79 24.96 0.06
C HIS A 60 -14.24 26.42 0.12
N GLU A 61 -14.78 26.88 1.25
CA GLU A 61 -15.24 28.27 1.43
C GLU A 61 -16.24 28.75 0.34
N GLY A 62 -17.24 27.92 0.01
CA GLY A 62 -18.26 28.23 -0.99
C GLY A 62 -17.77 28.21 -2.44
N ASN A 63 -16.52 27.82 -2.63
CA ASN A 63 -15.82 27.83 -3.90
C ASN A 63 -15.53 26.40 -4.35
N GLN A 64 -15.83 26.09 -5.62
CA GLN A 64 -15.47 24.80 -6.21
C GLN A 64 -14.01 24.82 -6.64
N TRP A 65 -13.31 23.73 -6.33
CA TRP A 65 -11.94 23.42 -6.71
C TRP A 65 -11.89 22.01 -7.31
N VAL A 66 -10.87 21.77 -8.12
CA VAL A 66 -10.51 20.47 -8.68
C VAL A 66 -9.15 20.08 -8.10
N ARG A 67 -9.14 19.06 -7.25
CA ARG A 67 -7.92 18.51 -6.65
C ARG A 67 -7.29 17.51 -7.62
N VAL A 68 -5.99 17.58 -7.77
CA VAL A 68 -5.19 16.55 -8.43
C VAL A 68 -4.58 15.67 -7.35
N ARG A 69 -4.89 14.39 -7.39
CA ARG A 69 -4.43 13.38 -6.43
C ARG A 69 -3.66 12.29 -7.16
N VAL A 70 -2.75 11.66 -6.45
CA VAL A 70 -2.00 10.48 -6.92
C VAL A 70 -2.35 9.34 -5.99
N GLY A 71 -2.59 8.17 -6.59
CA GLY A 71 -2.70 6.84 -5.98
C GLY A 71 -3.74 6.69 -4.88
N CYS A 72 -3.77 5.48 -4.34
CA CYS A 72 -4.49 5.13 -3.14
C CYS A 72 -3.62 4.16 -2.32
N TRP A 73 -3.46 4.41 -1.02
CA TRP A 73 -2.62 3.60 -0.14
C TRP A 73 -3.34 3.30 1.17
N VAL A 74 -3.21 2.06 1.63
CA VAL A 74 -3.57 1.68 2.99
C VAL A 74 -2.44 2.15 3.91
N GLY A 75 -2.77 3.02 4.84
CA GLY A 75 -1.85 3.63 5.78
C GLY A 75 -1.25 4.95 5.30
N ARG A 76 -1.14 5.90 6.24
CA ARG A 76 -0.58 7.23 5.99
C ARG A 76 0.88 7.19 5.55
N ASP A 77 1.69 6.33 6.17
CA ASP A 77 3.13 6.29 5.95
C ASP A 77 3.46 5.94 4.49
N ALA A 78 2.71 5.01 3.89
CA ALA A 78 2.86 4.63 2.48
C ALA A 78 2.60 5.82 1.55
N ALA A 79 1.52 6.57 1.78
CA ALA A 79 1.23 7.79 1.04
C ALA A 79 2.31 8.87 1.26
N GLU A 80 2.85 8.99 2.48
CA GLU A 80 3.92 9.95 2.79
C GLU A 80 5.23 9.62 2.05
N GLY A 81 5.57 8.33 1.91
CA GLY A 81 6.71 7.90 1.10
C GLY A 81 6.59 8.32 -0.36
N ILE A 82 5.39 8.23 -0.94
CA ILE A 82 5.12 8.71 -2.30
C ILE A 82 5.10 10.24 -2.35
N ALA A 83 4.54 10.91 -1.34
CA ALA A 83 4.56 12.37 -1.24
C ALA A 83 6.00 12.91 -1.21
N GLU A 84 6.93 12.25 -0.51
CA GLU A 84 8.35 12.62 -0.50
C GLU A 84 8.97 12.59 -1.90
N ILE A 85 8.71 11.52 -2.66
CA ILE A 85 9.15 11.40 -4.05
C ILE A 85 8.56 12.54 -4.89
N LEU A 86 7.25 12.78 -4.78
CA LEU A 86 6.57 13.83 -5.55
C LEU A 86 7.02 15.24 -5.15
N ARG A 87 7.42 15.47 -3.90
CA ARG A 87 8.03 16.74 -3.47
C ARG A 87 9.35 17.03 -4.14
N ALA A 88 10.16 16.00 -4.37
CA ALA A 88 11.44 16.14 -5.06
C ALA A 88 11.28 16.24 -6.59
N LEU A 89 10.23 15.64 -7.15
CA LEU A 89 10.07 15.50 -8.60
C LEU A 89 9.15 16.55 -9.23
N VAL A 90 8.06 16.90 -8.54
CA VAL A 90 6.91 17.62 -9.10
C VAL A 90 6.67 18.93 -8.35
N THR A 91 6.30 18.88 -7.07
CA THR A 91 5.96 20.08 -6.28
C THR A 91 6.22 19.90 -4.80
N ILE A 92 6.87 20.88 -4.16
CA ILE A 92 7.19 20.88 -2.72
C ILE A 92 5.95 20.79 -1.82
N GLU A 93 4.75 21.11 -2.34
CA GLU A 93 3.49 21.09 -1.62
C GLU A 93 2.82 19.70 -1.59
N ALA A 94 3.38 18.69 -2.26
CA ALA A 94 2.80 17.36 -2.29
C ALA A 94 2.69 16.78 -0.86
N ALA A 95 1.49 16.33 -0.49
CA ALA A 95 1.18 15.93 0.88
C ALA A 95 0.23 14.74 0.93
N ALA A 96 0.48 13.81 1.87
CA ALA A 96 -0.45 12.73 2.17
C ALA A 96 -1.75 13.29 2.79
N VAL A 97 -2.89 12.92 2.23
CA VAL A 97 -4.23 13.33 2.67
C VAL A 97 -5.15 12.10 2.71
N PRO A 98 -6.22 12.11 3.52
CA PRO A 98 -7.23 11.06 3.45
C PRO A 98 -7.80 10.93 2.03
N ALA A 99 -7.89 9.70 1.55
CA ALA A 99 -8.50 9.39 0.27
C ALA A 99 -10.03 9.55 0.38
N THR A 100 -10.66 9.88 -0.74
CA THR A 100 -12.11 9.75 -0.85
C THR A 100 -12.48 8.29 -1.12
N PRO A 101 -13.57 7.77 -0.52
CA PRO A 101 -14.01 6.39 -0.75
C PRO A 101 -14.21 6.03 -2.23
N ASP A 102 -14.65 7.00 -3.05
CA ASP A 102 -14.94 6.80 -4.47
C ASP A 102 -13.73 7.12 -5.39
N ALA A 103 -12.50 7.00 -4.88
CA ALA A 103 -11.30 7.23 -5.69
C ALA A 103 -11.27 6.21 -6.87
N PRO A 104 -11.04 6.65 -8.11
CA PRO A 104 -11.13 5.79 -9.30
C PRO A 104 -9.85 4.99 -9.55
N VAL A 105 -9.16 4.58 -8.49
CA VAL A 105 -7.83 3.94 -8.52
C VAL A 105 -7.78 2.82 -7.48
N GLY A 106 -7.05 1.74 -7.79
CA GLY A 106 -6.86 0.63 -6.87
C GLY A 106 -5.93 0.99 -5.71
N CYS A 107 -6.27 0.59 -4.49
CA CYS A 107 -5.46 0.88 -3.32
C CYS A 107 -4.31 -0.11 -3.17
N ILE A 108 -3.15 0.38 -2.74
CA ILE A 108 -1.99 -0.44 -2.43
C ILE A 108 -1.90 -0.64 -0.92
N ASP A 109 -1.94 -1.89 -0.50
CA ASP A 109 -1.66 -2.31 0.87
C ASP A 109 -0.16 -2.50 1.06
N VAL A 110 0.36 -2.00 2.19
CA VAL A 110 1.79 -2.03 2.54
C VAL A 110 1.95 -2.70 3.91
N ASP A 111 2.47 -3.93 3.89
CA ASP A 111 2.70 -4.73 5.08
C ASP A 111 4.19 -4.79 5.43
N ILE A 112 4.54 -4.34 6.64
CA ILE A 112 5.93 -4.31 7.10
C ILE A 112 6.33 -5.71 7.56
N GLY A 113 7.30 -6.32 6.88
CA GLY A 113 7.83 -7.62 7.27
C GLY A 113 8.76 -7.53 8.46
N PHE A 114 9.80 -6.71 8.33
CA PHE A 114 10.75 -6.46 9.41
C PHE A 114 11.56 -5.19 9.20
N LEU A 115 12.02 -4.61 10.31
CA LEU A 115 13.02 -3.55 10.29
C LEU A 115 14.39 -4.18 10.02
N LYS A 116 15.16 -3.59 9.10
CA LYS A 116 16.48 -4.07 8.68
C LYS A 116 17.45 -4.05 9.88
N PRO A 117 17.88 -5.23 10.39
CA PRO A 117 18.96 -5.26 11.36
C PRO A 117 20.31 -4.93 10.68
N ALA A 118 21.37 -4.84 11.48
CA ALA A 118 22.73 -4.67 10.94
C ALA A 118 23.15 -5.81 9.98
N HIS A 119 22.59 -7.01 10.18
CA HIS A 119 22.90 -8.18 9.37
C HIS A 119 21.59 -8.86 8.91
N PHE A 120 21.25 -8.67 7.65
CA PHE A 120 20.24 -9.47 6.96
C PHE A 120 20.71 -9.81 5.55
N LEU A 121 20.28 -10.95 5.03
CA LEU A 121 20.66 -11.44 3.71
C LEU A 121 19.44 -12.05 3.01
N PRO A 122 19.10 -11.60 1.79
CA PRO A 122 18.06 -12.26 1.01
C PRO A 122 18.62 -13.55 0.41
N ILE A 123 17.95 -14.67 0.69
CA ILE A 123 18.24 -16.00 0.18
C ILE A 123 17.40 -16.21 -1.09
N HIS A 124 18.08 -16.40 -2.21
CA HIS A 124 17.47 -16.60 -3.52
C HIS A 124 17.77 -18.02 -3.99
N LEU A 125 16.80 -18.92 -3.83
CA LEU A 125 16.86 -20.27 -4.36
C LEU A 125 15.83 -20.40 -5.49
N SER A 126 16.27 -20.94 -6.63
CA SER A 126 15.42 -21.03 -7.82
C SER A 126 14.20 -21.91 -7.54
N GLY A 127 13.00 -21.39 -7.78
CA GLY A 127 11.74 -22.09 -7.52
C GLY A 127 11.25 -22.01 -6.07
N GLU A 128 11.96 -21.32 -5.20
CA GLU A 128 11.57 -21.11 -3.80
C GLU A 128 10.97 -19.73 -3.56
N LEU A 129 10.16 -19.63 -2.51
CA LEU A 129 9.65 -18.36 -2.00
C LEU A 129 10.79 -17.46 -1.48
N PRO A 130 10.75 -16.14 -1.74
CA PRO A 130 11.74 -15.20 -1.22
C PRO A 130 11.87 -15.32 0.30
N THR A 131 13.08 -15.64 0.75
CA THR A 131 13.39 -15.85 2.17
C THR A 131 14.51 -14.93 2.59
N PHE A 132 14.41 -14.34 3.78
CA PHE A 132 15.41 -13.44 4.34
C PHE A 132 16.01 -14.08 5.59
N ARG A 133 17.32 -14.27 5.62
CA ARG A 133 18.04 -14.57 6.86
C ARG A 133 18.21 -13.28 7.63
N VAL A 134 17.61 -13.21 8.81
CA VAL A 134 17.62 -12.03 9.68
C VAL A 134 18.35 -12.40 10.96
N GLU A 135 19.33 -11.60 11.36
CA GLU A 135 20.13 -11.85 12.56
C GLU A 135 19.96 -10.72 13.59
N ILE A 136 19.48 -11.08 14.78
CA ILE A 136 19.21 -10.14 15.88
C ILE A 136 19.83 -10.70 17.16
N SER A 137 20.76 -9.97 17.76
CA SER A 137 21.40 -10.37 19.03
C SER A 137 21.96 -11.81 19.01
N ASN A 138 22.68 -12.17 17.94
CA ASN A 138 23.21 -13.53 17.66
C ASN A 138 22.15 -14.64 17.49
N HIS A 139 20.87 -14.29 17.36
CA HIS A 139 19.80 -15.22 17.00
C HIS A 139 19.52 -15.08 15.51
N VAL A 140 19.47 -16.20 14.81
CA VAL A 140 19.16 -16.26 13.38
C VAL A 140 17.72 -16.71 13.22
N ALA A 141 16.94 -15.93 12.50
CA ALA A 141 15.61 -16.28 12.04
C ALA A 141 15.56 -16.23 10.51
N HIS A 142 14.62 -16.96 9.92
CA HIS A 142 14.28 -16.81 8.51
C HIS A 142 12.90 -16.16 8.42
N VAL A 143 12.78 -15.10 7.64
CA VAL A 143 11.52 -14.40 7.40
C VAL A 143 11.14 -14.61 5.94
N ARG A 144 9.90 -14.98 5.68
CA ARG A 144 9.39 -15.29 4.34
C ARG A 144 8.04 -14.62 4.12
N HIS A 145 7.77 -14.20 2.89
CA HIS A 145 6.42 -13.82 2.47
C HIS A 145 5.86 -14.93 1.57
N ASP A 146 4.69 -15.47 1.89
CA ASP A 146 4.06 -16.59 1.15
C ASP A 146 3.13 -16.14 0.02
N GLY A 147 2.90 -14.83 -0.10
CA GLY A 147 1.97 -14.22 -1.04
C GLY A 147 0.72 -13.67 -0.34
N GLU A 148 0.42 -14.17 0.86
CA GLU A 148 -0.68 -13.68 1.69
C GLU A 148 -0.15 -12.79 2.82
N GLY A 149 0.96 -13.19 3.46
CA GLY A 149 1.59 -12.40 4.52
C GLY A 149 2.99 -12.89 4.93
N TRP A 150 3.55 -12.21 5.93
CA TRP A 150 4.86 -12.52 6.49
C TRP A 150 4.82 -13.69 7.50
N ARG A 151 5.83 -14.56 7.44
CA ARG A 151 6.05 -15.70 8.35
C ARG A 151 7.47 -15.68 8.89
N VAL A 152 7.61 -15.93 10.19
CA VAL A 152 8.91 -16.15 10.84
C VAL A 152 9.09 -17.64 11.03
N LEU A 153 10.11 -18.20 10.39
CA LEU A 153 10.46 -19.61 10.44
C LEU A 153 11.54 -19.83 11.50
N GLN A 154 11.29 -20.77 12.41
CA GLN A 154 12.24 -21.17 13.45
C GLN A 154 12.82 -22.55 13.10
N GLY A 155 14.11 -22.59 12.73
CA GLY A 155 14.82 -23.83 12.36
C GLY A 155 14.84 -24.14 10.86
N GLU A 156 15.12 -25.40 10.50
CA GLU A 156 15.03 -25.94 9.14
C GLU A 156 13.59 -26.40 8.87
N GLU A 157 12.73 -25.46 8.51
CA GLU A 157 11.36 -25.78 8.10
C GLU A 157 11.36 -26.38 6.68
N PRO A 158 10.44 -27.31 6.34
CA PRO A 158 10.46 -28.03 5.07
C PRO A 158 10.51 -27.11 3.84
N ALA A 159 11.02 -27.67 2.74
CA ALA A 159 11.12 -26.99 1.46
C ALA A 159 9.78 -26.31 1.09
N PRO A 160 9.80 -25.04 0.67
CA PRO A 160 8.60 -24.24 0.47
C PRO A 160 7.63 -24.89 -0.53
N ALA A 161 6.34 -24.65 -0.32
CA ALA A 161 5.38 -24.78 -1.40
C ALA A 161 5.82 -23.87 -2.57
N PRO A 162 5.65 -24.30 -3.83
CA PRO A 162 5.99 -23.47 -4.98
C PRO A 162 5.26 -22.13 -4.87
N ALA A 163 5.95 -21.06 -5.25
CA ALA A 163 5.35 -19.74 -5.28
C ALA A 163 4.05 -19.78 -6.12
N PRO A 164 2.95 -19.18 -5.65
CA PRO A 164 1.76 -19.06 -6.48
C PRO A 164 2.14 -18.34 -7.79
N GLU A 165 1.69 -18.87 -8.93
CA GLU A 165 1.84 -18.17 -10.20
C GLU A 165 1.06 -16.86 -10.13
N GLY A 166 1.80 -15.75 -10.01
CA GLY A 166 1.24 -14.41 -10.09
C GLY A 166 1.17 -13.94 -11.53
N SER A 167 0.09 -13.25 -11.88
CA SER A 167 -0.03 -12.54 -13.16
C SER A 167 0.70 -11.19 -13.15
N ALA A 168 0.90 -10.59 -11.97
CA ALA A 168 1.59 -9.32 -11.84
C ALA A 168 3.10 -9.47 -12.06
N SER A 169 3.69 -8.52 -12.78
CA SER A 169 5.13 -8.46 -13.01
C SER A 169 5.68 -7.14 -12.50
N PHE A 170 6.69 -7.22 -11.63
CA PHE A 170 7.33 -6.04 -11.07
C PHE A 170 8.73 -5.84 -11.64
N ARG A 171 9.14 -4.58 -11.74
CA ARG A 171 10.49 -4.19 -12.16
C ARG A 171 11.07 -3.16 -11.20
N ALA A 172 12.35 -3.30 -10.88
CA ALA A 172 13.09 -2.25 -10.20
C ALA A 172 13.16 -0.99 -11.10
N GLY A 173 12.79 0.16 -10.55
CA GLY A 173 12.85 1.46 -11.19
C GLY A 173 13.57 2.48 -10.33
N GLU A 174 13.87 3.62 -10.95
CA GLU A 174 14.45 4.78 -10.28
C GLU A 174 13.82 6.05 -10.86
N LEU A 175 13.40 6.97 -9.99
CA LEU A 175 12.89 8.29 -10.35
C LEU A 175 13.79 9.36 -9.73
N ARG A 176 14.72 9.90 -10.53
CA ARG A 176 15.75 10.89 -10.11
C ARG A 176 16.43 10.53 -8.77
N GLY A 177 16.95 9.31 -8.66
CA GLY A 177 17.63 8.83 -7.44
C GLY A 177 16.73 8.17 -6.41
N TYR A 178 15.40 8.25 -6.54
CA TYR A 178 14.48 7.53 -5.67
C TYR A 178 14.21 6.13 -6.24
N ALA A 179 14.57 5.10 -5.48
CA ALA A 179 14.24 3.72 -5.83
C ALA A 179 12.73 3.49 -5.71
N VAL A 180 12.15 2.84 -6.72
CA VAL A 180 10.73 2.47 -6.76
C VAL A 180 10.55 1.06 -7.32
N ALA A 181 9.53 0.35 -6.87
CA ALA A 181 8.99 -0.80 -7.60
C ALA A 181 7.95 -0.33 -8.59
N LEU A 182 8.12 -0.74 -9.85
CA LEU A 182 7.19 -0.47 -10.92
C LEU A 182 6.37 -1.73 -11.22
N LEU A 183 5.05 -1.60 -11.29
CA LEU A 183 4.18 -2.64 -11.82
C LEU A 183 4.14 -2.53 -13.35
N LEU A 184 4.23 -3.66 -14.05
CA LEU A 184 4.18 -3.75 -15.51
C LEU A 184 2.80 -4.26 -15.95
N GLU A 185 2.07 -3.45 -16.72
CA GLU A 185 0.72 -3.75 -17.22
C GLU A 185 0.62 -3.35 -18.69
N GLU A 186 0.25 -4.27 -19.57
CA GLU A 186 -0.08 -4.00 -20.99
C GLU A 186 0.87 -3.02 -21.73
N GLY A 187 2.18 -3.14 -21.50
CA GLY A 187 3.19 -2.29 -22.13
C GLY A 187 3.40 -0.91 -21.48
N ARG A 188 2.76 -0.65 -20.34
CA ARG A 188 2.99 0.50 -19.46
C ARG A 188 3.62 0.05 -18.15
N SER A 189 4.24 1.00 -17.47
CA SER A 189 4.74 0.80 -16.11
C SER A 189 4.27 1.92 -15.21
N ARG A 190 3.69 1.58 -14.05
CA ARG A 190 3.31 2.55 -13.03
C ARG A 190 4.06 2.34 -11.73
N VAL A 191 4.26 3.41 -10.98
CA VAL A 191 4.84 3.37 -9.63
C VAL A 191 3.87 2.62 -8.73
N PHE A 192 4.34 1.50 -8.20
CA PHE A 192 3.53 0.60 -7.39
C PHE A 192 3.88 0.73 -5.91
N CYS A 193 5.18 0.76 -5.58
CA CYS A 193 5.62 0.88 -4.20
C CYS A 193 6.90 1.72 -4.08
N PRO A 194 7.03 2.61 -3.07
CA PRO A 194 8.28 3.26 -2.79
C PRO A 194 9.33 2.25 -2.30
N GLY A 195 10.58 2.42 -2.73
CA GLY A 195 11.69 1.57 -2.31
C GLY A 195 12.24 0.66 -3.41
N ARG A 196 13.36 0.01 -3.10
CA ARG A 196 14.10 -0.82 -4.04
C ARG A 196 13.50 -2.22 -4.06
N LEU A 197 13.00 -2.67 -5.21
CA LEU A 197 12.54 -4.05 -5.38
C LEU A 197 13.67 -5.04 -5.05
N VAL A 198 13.43 -5.93 -4.09
CA VAL A 198 14.37 -6.98 -3.67
C VAL A 198 13.92 -8.37 -4.08
N ALA A 199 12.60 -8.60 -4.16
CA ALA A 199 12.02 -9.85 -4.61
C ALA A 199 10.53 -9.65 -4.97
N GLN A 200 9.89 -10.71 -5.47
CA GLN A 200 8.44 -10.74 -5.71
C GLN A 200 7.90 -12.13 -5.42
N VAL A 201 6.63 -12.22 -5.02
CA VAL A 201 5.90 -13.47 -4.81
C VAL A 201 4.44 -13.27 -5.22
N GLY A 202 3.98 -14.02 -6.23
CA GLY A 202 2.62 -13.84 -6.76
C GLY A 202 2.38 -12.38 -7.19
N GLY A 203 1.31 -11.78 -6.66
CA GLY A 203 0.95 -10.37 -6.85
C GLY A 203 1.64 -9.37 -5.90
N VAL A 204 2.70 -9.78 -5.21
CA VAL A 204 3.32 -9.00 -4.13
C VAL A 204 4.74 -8.58 -4.48
N ALA A 205 5.00 -7.28 -4.42
CA ALA A 205 6.34 -6.71 -4.53
C ALA A 205 6.98 -6.64 -3.14
N LEU A 206 8.17 -7.24 -2.98
CA LEU A 206 8.96 -7.10 -1.75
C LEU A 206 10.03 -6.04 -1.99
N VAL A 207 9.98 -4.94 -1.24
CA VAL A 207 10.89 -3.81 -1.43
C VAL A 207 11.64 -3.48 -0.14
N GLU A 208 12.86 -2.99 -0.32
CA GLU A 208 13.59 -2.30 0.72
C GLU A 208 13.17 -0.82 0.71
N TRP A 209 12.48 -0.40 1.76
CA TRP A 209 12.00 0.98 1.91
C TRP A 209 12.47 1.54 3.26
N ALA A 210 13.21 2.66 3.21
CA ALA A 210 13.86 3.25 4.37
C ALA A 210 14.67 2.21 5.17
N ASN A 211 14.28 1.95 6.42
CA ASN A 211 14.90 0.97 7.31
C ASN A 211 14.11 -0.34 7.43
N ALA A 212 13.22 -0.67 6.48
CA ALA A 212 12.39 -1.86 6.52
C ALA A 212 12.43 -2.67 5.21
N ILE A 213 12.08 -3.94 5.31
CA ILE A 213 11.59 -4.74 4.18
C ILE A 213 10.07 -4.77 4.28
N VAL A 214 9.40 -4.33 3.22
CA VAL A 214 7.93 -4.23 3.15
C VAL A 214 7.41 -5.02 1.95
N ALA A 215 6.18 -5.52 2.10
CA ALA A 215 5.42 -6.18 1.06
C ALA A 215 4.34 -5.23 0.59
N CYS A 216 4.25 -5.01 -0.72
CA CYS A 216 3.23 -4.16 -1.31
C CYS A 216 2.36 -5.01 -2.24
N LYS A 217 1.05 -4.90 -2.11
CA LYS A 217 0.07 -5.64 -2.90
C LYS A 217 -1.15 -4.77 -3.19
N GLU A 218 -1.90 -5.09 -4.24
CA GLU A 218 -3.20 -4.45 -4.43
C GLU A 218 -4.14 -4.90 -3.31
N ALA A 219 -4.82 -3.95 -2.69
CA ALA A 219 -5.89 -4.23 -1.74
C ALA A 219 -7.04 -4.90 -2.49
N ILE A 220 -7.56 -6.00 -1.93
CA ILE A 220 -8.75 -6.64 -2.48
C ILE A 220 -9.94 -5.80 -2.03
N ASP A 221 -10.76 -5.35 -2.98
CA ASP A 221 -12.00 -4.63 -2.68
C ASP A 221 -12.97 -5.54 -1.89
N GLY A 222 -12.95 -5.41 -0.55
CA GLY A 222 -13.99 -5.90 0.35
C GLY A 222 -13.68 -7.19 1.13
N ASP A 223 -13.25 -7.01 2.39
CA ASP A 223 -13.59 -7.89 3.52
C ASP A 223 -14.32 -7.08 4.61
#